data_AF-A0A3B8P5K3-F1
#
_entry.id   AF-A0A3B8P5K3-F1
#
_cell.length_a   1.000
_cell.length_b   1.000
_cell.length_c   1.000
_cell.angle_alpha   90.00
_cell.angle_beta   90.00
_cell.angle_gamma   90.00
#
_symmetry.space_group_name_H-M   'P 1'
#
loop_
_entity.id
_entity.type
_entity.pdbx_description
1 polymer ?
#
loop_
_entity_poly.entity_id
_entity_poly.type
_entity_poly.pdbx_seq_one_letter_code
_entity_poly.pdbx_strand_id
1 'polypeptide(L)' 'MAFKPSPAQPPAALLRQNRPLRLLLNQAERLEHLQRLLESQLQPAAREHCHVASWRDGTLLLVVT' A
#
# COMPACT_ATOMS: atom_id res chain seq x y z
N MET A 1 35.27 26.49 -6.14
CA MET A 1 34.48 25.57 -5.29
C MET A 1 33.71 24.63 -6.21
N ALA A 2 34.10 23.35 -6.29
CA ALA A 2 33.43 22.39 -7.17
C ALA A 2 32.20 21.82 -6.44
N PHE A 3 31.00 22.13 -6.93
CA PHE A 3 29.77 21.52 -6.46
C PHE A 3 29.81 20.02 -6.78
N LYS A 4 29.86 19.18 -5.75
CA LYS A 4 29.68 17.73 -5.89
C LYS A 4 28.21 17.41 -5.62
N PRO A 5 27.44 16.95 -6.61
CA PRO A 5 26.06 16.55 -6.36
C PRO A 5 26.03 15.37 -5.38
N SER A 6 25.07 15.44 -4.44
CA SER A 6 24.85 14.36 -3.48
C SER A 6 24.47 13.07 -4.22
N PRO A 7 24.96 11.89 -3.80
CA PRO A 7 24.59 10.63 -4.44
C PRO A 7 23.08 10.42 -4.39
N ALA A 8 22.50 9.98 -5.50
CA ALA A 8 21.08 9.67 -5.58
C ALA A 8 20.71 8.62 -4.52
N GLN A 9 19.76 8.95 -3.66
CA GLN A 9 19.27 8.03 -2.64
C GLN A 9 18.25 7.06 -3.25
N PRO A 10 18.25 5.78 -2.85
CA PRO A 10 17.27 4.84 -3.36
C PRO A 10 15.86 5.21 -2.87
N PRO A 11 14.80 5.01 -3.68
CA PRO A 11 13.43 5.40 -3.35
C PRO A 11 12.94 4.80 -2.03
N ALA A 12 13.29 3.54 -1.76
CA ALA A 12 12.96 2.87 -0.51
C ALA A 12 13.58 3.56 0.72
N ALA A 13 14.79 4.12 0.60
CA ALA A 13 15.40 4.86 1.69
C ALA A 13 14.72 6.23 1.89
N LEU A 14 14.33 6.91 0.81
CA LEU A 14 13.58 8.17 0.88
C LEU A 14 12.20 8.00 1.53
N LEU A 15 11.48 6.94 1.14
CA LEU A 15 10.18 6.59 1.71
C LEU A 15 10.29 6.27 3.21
N ARG A 16 11.41 5.68 3.65
CA ARG A 16 11.68 5.33 5.05
C ARG A 16 12.28 6.47 5.90
N GLN A 17 12.90 7.46 5.28
CA GLN A 17 13.46 8.60 6.01
C GLN A 17 12.39 9.63 6.37
N ASN A 18 11.32 9.71 5.57
CA ASN A 18 10.24 10.67 5.77
C ASN A 18 9.07 10.03 6.53
N ARG A 19 8.78 10.52 7.74
CA ARG A 19 7.62 10.08 8.54
C ARG A 19 6.28 10.07 7.76
N PRO A 20 5.91 11.10 6.98
CA PRO A 20 4.65 11.05 6.24
C PRO A 20 4.63 9.95 5.16
N LEU A 21 5.75 9.77 4.45
CA LEU A 21 5.85 8.75 3.41
C LEU A 21 5.84 7.33 4.00
N ARG A 22 6.46 7.13 5.16
CA ARG A 22 6.35 5.87 5.91
C ARG A 22 4.93 5.53 6.30
N LEU A 23 4.17 6.52 6.77
CA LEU A 23 2.79 6.30 7.18
C LEU A 23 1.92 5.91 5.98
N LEU A 24 2.11 6.54 4.83
CA LEU A 24 1.42 6.19 3.59
C LEU A 24 1.81 4.78 3.11
N LEU A 25 3.11 4.46 3.13
CA LEU A 25 3.61 3.13 2.73
C LEU A 25 3.00 2.03 3.61
N ASN A 26 3.03 2.20 4.93
CA ASN A 26 2.42 1.24 5.86
C ASN A 26 0.91 1.08 5.62
N GLN A 27 0.21 2.15 5.23
CA GLN A 27 -1.21 2.09 4.91
C GLN A 27 -1.46 1.30 3.63
N ALA A 28 -0.65 1.52 2.60
CA ALA A 28 -0.72 0.77 1.35
C ALA A 28 -0.42 -0.72 1.57
N GLU A 29 0.65 -1.04 2.31
CA GLU A 29 1.01 -2.43 2.65
C GLU A 29 -0.11 -3.14 3.43
N ARG A 30 -0.77 -2.43 4.36
CA ARG A 30 -1.91 -2.99 5.10
C ARG A 30 -3.11 -3.26 4.19
N LEU A 31 -3.42 -2.36 3.26
CA LEU A 31 -4.51 -2.57 2.29
C LEU A 31 -4.20 -3.73 1.36
N GLU A 32 -2.96 -3.84 0.88
CA GLU A 32 -2.51 -4.96 0.04
C GLU A 32 -2.62 -6.30 0.78
N HIS A 33 -2.21 -6.34 2.05
CA HIS A 33 -2.36 -7.54 2.86
C HIS A 33 -3.82 -7.98 3.00
N LEU A 34 -4.72 -7.03 3.26
CA LEU A 34 -6.16 -7.30 3.34
C LEU A 34 -6.73 -7.77 2.00
N GLN A 35 -6.31 -7.17 0.89
CA GLN A 35 -6.72 -7.58 -0.46
C GLN A 35 -6.34 -9.05 -0.72
N ARG A 36 -5.11 -9.47 -0.39
CA ARG A 36 -4.67 -10.86 -0.55
C ARG A 36 -5.47 -11.84 0.31
N LEU A 37 -5.80 -11.45 1.55
CA LEU A 37 -6.65 -12.26 2.44
C LEU A 37 -8.09 -12.37 1.90
N LEU A 38 -8.61 -11.29 1.30
CA LEU A 38 -9.91 -11.32 0.66
C LEU A 38 -9.90 -12.26 -0.55
N GLU A 39 -8.90 -12.13 -1.42
CA GLU A 39 -8.73 -12.96 -2.62
C GLU A 39 -8.61 -14.45 -2.31
N SER A 40 -8.01 -14.83 -1.18
CA SER A 40 -7.91 -16.23 -0.77
C SER A 40 -9.27 -16.82 -0.40
N GLN A 41 -10.21 -16.00 0.10
CA GLN A 41 -11.56 -16.44 0.48
C GLN A 41 -12.56 -16.33 -0.67
N LEU A 42 -12.26 -15.54 -1.69
CA LEU A 42 -13.12 -15.35 -2.85
C LEU A 42 -12.95 -16.45 -3.89
N GLN A 43 -14.06 -16.74 -4.57
CA GLN A 43 -14.07 -17.54 -5.78
C GLN A 43 -13.24 -16.83 -6.87
N PRO A 44 -12.54 -17.56 -7.75
CA PRO A 44 -11.67 -16.97 -8.77
C PRO A 44 -12.36 -15.89 -9.61
N ALA A 45 -13.60 -16.13 -10.03
CA ALA A 45 -14.39 -15.20 -10.83
C ALA A 45 -14.76 -13.90 -10.09
N ALA A 46 -14.75 -13.88 -8.76
CA ALA A 46 -15.09 -12.69 -7.97
C ALA A 46 -13.86 -11.83 -7.63
N ARG A 47 -12.64 -12.34 -7.81
CA ARG A 47 -11.40 -11.66 -7.40
C ARG A 47 -11.15 -10.39 -8.20
N GLU A 48 -11.42 -10.43 -9.50
CA GLU A 48 -11.22 -9.29 -10.39
C GLU A 48 -12.22 -8.15 -10.10
N HIS A 49 -13.35 -8.48 -9.48
CA HIS A 49 -14.40 -7.51 -9.20
C HIS A 49 -14.31 -6.94 -7.79
N CYS A 50 -13.64 -7.58 -6.83
CA CYS A 50 -13.64 -7.17 -5.42
C CYS A 50 -12.32 -6.51 -4.99
N HIS A 51 -12.38 -5.22 -4.66
CA HIS A 51 -11.22 -4.44 -4.21
C HIS A 51 -11.40 -3.84 -2.81
N VAL A 52 -10.41 -3.97 -1.94
CA VAL A 52 -10.43 -3.38 -0.60
C VAL A 52 -10.22 -1.86 -0.69
N ALA A 53 -11.21 -1.08 -0.28
CA ALA A 53 -11.12 0.39 -0.21
C ALA A 53 -10.61 0.87 1.14
N SER A 54 -11.15 0.34 2.25
CA SER A 54 -10.73 0.76 3.58
C SER A 54 -11.07 -0.28 4.64
N TRP A 55 -10.34 -0.24 5.76
CA TRP A 55 -10.67 -1.00 6.96
C TRP A 55 -10.62 -0.08 8.17
N ARG A 56 -11.79 0.15 8.79
CA ARG A 56 -11.96 1.06 9.92
C ARG A 56 -12.96 0.45 10.89
N ASP A 57 -12.67 0.55 12.19
CA ASP A 57 -13.59 0.12 13.25
C ASP A 57 -14.13 -1.31 13.07
N GLY A 58 -13.28 -2.23 12.63
CA GLY A 58 -13.66 -3.63 12.37
C GLY A 58 -14.45 -3.86 11.07
N THR A 59 -14.80 -2.81 10.34
CA THR A 59 -15.57 -2.88 9.10
C THR A 59 -14.68 -2.78 7.88
N LEU A 60 -14.75 -3.79 6.99
CA LEU A 60 -14.05 -3.82 5.71
C LEU A 60 -14.97 -3.26 4.62
N LEU A 61 -14.54 -2.19 3.95
CA LEU A 61 -15.24 -1.62 2.81
C LEU A 61 -14.62 -2.13 1.51
N LEU A 62 -15.48 -2.65 0.63
CA LEU A 62 -15.10 -3.17 -0.68
C LEU A 62 -15.70 -2.30 -1.80
N VAL A 63 -14.94 -2.11 -2.87
CA VAL A 63 -15.43 -1.61 -4.16
C VAL A 63 -15.65 -2.81 -5.05
N VAL A 64 -16.84 -2.89 -5.64
CA VAL A 64 -17.18 -3.94 -6.61
C VAL A 64 -17.35 -3.30 -7.99
N THR A 65 -16.61 -3.80 -8.99
CA THR A 65 -16.65 -3.29 -10.38
C THR A 65 -17.31 -4.26 -11.34
#